data_AF-A0A6F9AFW9-F1
#
_entry.id   AF-A0A6F9AFW9-F1
#
_cell.length_a   1.000
_cell.length_b   1.000
_cell.length_c   1.000
_cell.angle_alpha   90.00
_cell.angle_beta   90.00
_cell.angle_gamma   90.00
#
_symmetry.space_group_name_H-M   'P 1'
#
loop_
_entity.id
_entity.type
_entity.pdbx_description
1 polymer ?
#
loop_
_entity_poly.entity_id
_entity_poly.type
_entity_poly.pdbx_seq_one_letter_code
_entity_poly.pdbx_strand_id
1 'polypeptide(L)'
;MDCSHYMKNFNVGHVPIRLPRAKHLLNVINENFGTLAFCRRWLDRQGESKYLMALKNLCDLGIIDPYPPLCDTKGSYTAQYEHTILLRPTCKEVVSRGDDY
;
A
#
# COMPACT_ATOMS: atom_id res chain seq x y z
N MET A 1 -13.46 -10.93 3.33
CA MET A 1 -12.94 -9.71 3.97
C MET A 1 -12.49 -8.80 2.85
N ASP A 2 -12.91 -7.53 2.83
CA ASP A 2 -12.65 -6.64 1.69
C ASP A 2 -11.21 -6.09 1.71
N CYS A 3 -10.58 -5.99 0.54
CA CYS A 3 -9.24 -5.42 0.41
C CYS A 3 -9.25 -3.92 0.65
N SER A 4 -8.37 -3.45 1.54
CA SER A 4 -8.27 -2.05 1.94
C SER A 4 -6.91 -1.42 1.64
N HIS A 5 -5.83 -2.21 1.57
CA HIS A 5 -4.47 -1.76 1.34
C HIS A 5 -4.04 -2.00 -0.10
N TYR A 6 -3.29 -1.05 -0.64
CA TYR A 6 -2.82 -1.02 -2.02
C TYR A 6 -1.44 -0.37 -2.05
N MET A 7 -0.59 -0.76 -2.99
CA MET A 7 0.71 -0.13 -3.19
C MET A 7 1.09 -0.15 -4.67
N LYS A 8 1.74 0.90 -5.16
CA LYS A 8 2.28 0.87 -6.51
C LYS A 8 3.43 -0.12 -6.59
N ASN A 9 3.44 -0.94 -7.63
CA ASN A 9 4.56 -1.84 -7.87
C ASN A 9 5.83 -1.02 -8.16
N PHE A 10 6.84 -1.16 -7.31
CA PHE A 10 8.08 -0.37 -7.38
C PHE A 10 8.82 -0.54 -8.71
N ASN A 11 8.73 -1.72 -9.32
CA ASN A 11 9.46 -2.06 -10.54
C ASN A 11 8.73 -1.65 -11.81
N VAL A 12 7.46 -1.24 -11.71
CA VAL A 12 6.67 -0.82 -12.87
C VAL A 12 7.00 0.64 -13.18
N GLY A 13 7.57 0.84 -14.38
CA GLY A 13 7.85 2.16 -14.94
C GLY A 13 6.60 2.89 -15.44
N HIS A 14 6.78 3.77 -16.41
CA HIS A 14 5.65 4.50 -16.99
C HIS A 14 4.78 3.59 -17.86
N VAL A 15 3.48 3.51 -17.56
CA VAL A 15 2.49 2.76 -18.34
C VAL A 15 1.45 3.74 -18.92
N PRO A 16 1.24 3.77 -20.25
CA PRO A 16 0.27 4.67 -20.86
C PRO A 16 -1.17 4.21 -20.59
N ILE A 17 -1.89 4.96 -19.75
CA ILE A 17 -3.30 4.70 -19.42
C ILE A 17 -4.24 5.51 -20.31
N ARG A 18 -5.15 4.83 -21.01
CA ARG A 18 -6.16 5.45 -21.88
C ARG A 18 -7.43 5.89 -21.13
N LEU A 19 -7.81 5.16 -20.09
CA LEU A 19 -9.03 5.44 -19.31
C LEU A 19 -8.84 6.70 -18.45
N PRO A 20 -9.61 7.78 -18.67
CA PRO A 20 -9.37 9.07 -18.00
C PRO A 20 -9.39 8.99 -16.47
N ARG A 21 -10.33 8.24 -15.88
CA ARG A 21 -10.42 8.06 -14.42
C ARG A 21 -9.26 7.26 -13.85
N ALA A 22 -8.79 6.22 -14.54
CA ALA A 22 -7.63 5.44 -14.09
C ALA A 22 -6.34 6.25 -14.19
N LYS A 23 -6.21 7.07 -15.25
CA LYS A 23 -5.10 8.01 -15.41
C LYS A 23 -5.08 9.06 -14.29
N HIS A 24 -6.23 9.69 -14.03
CA HIS A 24 -6.40 10.64 -12.93
C HIS A 24 -6.01 10.02 -11.59
N LEU A 25 -6.58 8.85 -11.27
CA LEU A 25 -6.30 8.17 -10.01
C LEU A 25 -4.82 7.79 -9.86
N LEU A 26 -4.18 7.32 -10.94
CA LEU A 26 -2.74 7.02 -10.91
C LEU A 26 -1.91 8.28 -10.65
N ASN A 27 -2.29 9.43 -11.21
CA ASN A 27 -1.61 10.69 -10.93
C ASN A 27 -1.73 11.06 -9.45
N VAL A 28 -2.95 10.99 -8.89
CA VAL A 28 -3.17 11.22 -7.45
C VAL A 28 -2.30 10.29 -6.61
N ILE A 29 -2.23 9.01 -6.96
CA ILE A 29 -1.38 8.04 -6.23
C ILE A 29 0.10 8.41 -6.35
N ASN A 30 0.58 8.76 -7.54
CA ASN A 30 1.98 9.16 -7.73
C ASN A 30 2.34 10.43 -6.95
N GLU A 31 1.46 11.43 -6.94
CA GLU A 31 1.67 12.72 -6.26
C GLU A 31 1.64 12.58 -4.74
N ASN A 32 0.77 11.74 -4.18
CA ASN A 32 0.54 11.65 -2.74
C ASN A 32 1.29 10.51 -2.05
N PHE A 33 1.53 9.40 -2.74
CA PHE A 33 2.07 8.17 -2.12
C PHE A 33 3.32 7.65 -2.84
N GLY A 34 3.48 7.93 -4.13
CA GLY A 34 4.59 7.39 -4.93
C GLY A 34 4.57 5.87 -4.93
N THR A 35 5.57 5.26 -4.27
CA THR A 35 5.68 3.80 -4.09
C THR A 35 5.36 3.34 -2.67
N LEU A 36 4.95 4.23 -1.77
CA LEU A 36 4.47 3.85 -0.44
C LEU A 36 3.06 3.26 -0.52
N ALA A 37 2.74 2.39 0.43
CA ALA A 37 1.40 1.83 0.56
C ALA A 37 0.38 2.91 0.93
N PHE A 38 -0.86 2.72 0.48
CA PHE A 38 -2.00 3.57 0.78
C PHE A 38 -3.25 2.73 1.01
N CYS A 39 -4.33 3.38 1.45
CA CYS A 39 -5.63 2.73 1.63
C CYS A 39 -6.79 3.57 1.06
N ARG A 40 -7.95 2.94 0.84
CA ARG A 40 -9.15 3.62 0.31
C ARG A 40 -9.54 4.88 1.09
N ARG A 41 -9.47 4.82 2.42
CA ARG A 41 -9.76 5.95 3.32
C ARG A 41 -8.87 7.17 3.04
N TRP A 42 -7.64 6.97 2.56
CA TRP A 42 -6.75 8.08 2.23
C TRP A 42 -7.14 8.72 0.90
N LEU A 43 -7.55 7.92 -0.09
CA LEU A 43 -8.14 8.45 -1.33
C LEU A 43 -9.40 9.28 -1.04
N ASP A 44 -10.28 8.78 -0.15
CA ASP A 44 -11.46 9.53 0.29
C ASP A 44 -11.09 10.89 0.90
N ARG A 45 -10.03 10.94 1.74
CA ARG A 45 -9.53 12.19 2.34
C ARG A 45 -8.90 13.15 1.33
N GLN A 46 -8.36 12.63 0.22
CA GLN A 46 -7.88 13.45 -0.91
C GLN A 46 -9.04 13.97 -1.78
N GLY A 47 -10.30 13.66 -1.44
CA GLY A 47 -11.47 14.09 -2.19
C GLY A 47 -11.81 13.19 -3.38
N GLU A 48 -11.11 12.07 -3.55
CA GLU A 48 -11.43 11.11 -4.60
C GLU A 48 -12.76 10.42 -4.30
N SER A 49 -13.59 10.25 -5.34
CA SER A 49 -14.87 9.54 -5.23
C SER A 49 -15.12 8.67 -6.45
N LYS A 50 -15.96 7.63 -6.29
CA LYS A 50 -16.31 6.69 -7.39
C LYS A 50 -15.06 6.07 -8.07
N TYR A 51 -13.96 5.93 -7.34
CA TYR A 51 -12.66 5.51 -7.86
C TYR A 51 -12.46 3.99 -7.88
N LEU A 52 -13.35 3.19 -7.28
CA LEU A 52 -13.15 1.74 -7.12
C LEU A 52 -12.90 0.99 -8.44
N MET A 53 -13.62 1.36 -9.51
CA MET A 53 -13.42 0.74 -10.83
C MET A 53 -12.08 1.16 -11.46
N ALA A 54 -11.67 2.41 -11.26
CA ALA A 54 -10.37 2.91 -11.69
C ALA A 54 -9.24 2.19 -10.93
N LEU A 55 -9.39 2.03 -9.62
CA LEU A 55 -8.44 1.30 -8.78
C LEU A 55 -8.35 -0.17 -9.20
N LYS A 56 -9.49 -0.83 -9.46
CA LYS A 56 -9.50 -2.20 -9.99
C LYS A 56 -8.75 -2.28 -11.32
N ASN A 57 -8.98 -1.34 -12.24
CA ASN A 57 -8.26 -1.31 -13.52
C ASN A 57 -6.74 -1.18 -13.34
N LEU A 58 -6.29 -0.34 -12.41
CA LEU A 58 -4.86 -0.22 -12.09
C LEU A 58 -4.28 -1.50 -11.50
N CYS A 59 -5.06 -2.25 -10.72
CA CYS A 59 -4.68 -3.58 -10.24
C CYS A 59 -4.63 -4.61 -11.37
N ASP A 60 -5.63 -4.66 -12.24
CA ASP A 60 -5.68 -5.60 -13.36
C ASP A 60 -4.51 -5.36 -14.34
N LEU A 61 -4.02 -4.12 -14.44
CA LEU A 61 -2.84 -3.75 -15.23
C LEU A 61 -1.50 -4.04 -14.53
N GLY A 62 -1.50 -4.51 -13.27
CA GLY A 62 -0.28 -4.77 -12.49
C GLY A 62 0.48 -3.51 -12.06
N ILE A 63 -0.13 -2.33 -12.16
CA ILE A 63 0.49 -1.07 -11.75
C ILE A 63 0.38 -0.91 -10.22
N ILE A 64 -0.76 -1.32 -9.66
CA ILE A 64 -1.05 -1.27 -8.23
C ILE A 64 -1.30 -2.70 -7.73
N ASP A 65 -0.56 -3.12 -6.73
CA ASP A 65 -0.76 -4.41 -6.08
C ASP A 65 -1.78 -4.28 -4.94
N PRO A 66 -2.84 -5.10 -4.90
CA PRO A 66 -3.75 -5.17 -3.75
C PRO A 66 -3.16 -6.03 -2.63
N TYR A 67 -3.25 -5.55 -1.39
CA TYR A 67 -2.80 -6.26 -0.19
C TYR A 67 -4.02 -6.57 0.69
N PRO A 68 -4.73 -7.69 0.43
CA PRO A 68 -5.89 -8.07 1.23
C PRO A 68 -5.47 -8.47 2.65
N PRO A 69 -6.41 -8.43 3.62
CA PRO A 69 -6.14 -8.94 4.95
C PRO A 69 -5.64 -10.39 4.93
N LEU A 70 -4.58 -10.67 5.69
CA LEU A 70 -4.04 -12.01 5.89
C LEU A 70 -4.66 -12.61 7.14
N CYS A 71 -5.33 -13.75 7.00
CA CYS A 71 -6.08 -14.38 8.09
C CYS A 71 -5.69 -15.86 8.20
N ASP A 72 -5.50 -16.32 9.43
CA ASP A 72 -5.39 -17.75 9.73
C ASP A 72 -6.79 -18.40 9.77
N THR A 73 -6.84 -19.72 9.99
CA THR A 73 -8.05 -20.52 10.05
C THR A 73 -9.05 -20.00 11.07
N LYS A 74 -10.34 -20.14 10.75
CA LYS A 74 -11.43 -19.61 11.58
C LYS A 74 -11.34 -20.18 13.00
N GLY A 75 -11.24 -19.28 13.98
CA GLY A 75 -11.18 -19.63 15.40
C GLY A 75 -9.77 -19.67 15.99
N SER A 76 -8.71 -19.49 15.18
CA SER A 76 -7.35 -19.33 15.69
C SER A 76 -7.10 -17.90 16.20
N TYR A 77 -5.98 -17.74 16.92
CA TYR A 77 -5.56 -16.48 17.51
C TYR A 77 -4.13 -16.15 17.05
N THR A 78 -3.90 -14.90 16.65
CA THR A 78 -2.61 -14.41 16.16
C THR A 78 -2.11 -13.24 17.00
N ALA A 79 -0.80 -13.17 17.25
CA ALA A 79 -0.12 -12.03 17.86
C ALA A 79 1.08 -11.60 17.02
N GLN A 80 1.45 -10.32 17.06
CA GLN A 80 2.56 -9.74 16.29
C GLN A 80 3.36 -8.75 17.15
N TYR A 81 4.68 -8.79 17.04
CA TYR A 81 5.62 -7.74 17.49
C TYR A 81 6.54 -7.38 16.31
N GLU A 82 6.95 -6.12 16.20
CA GLU A 82 7.79 -5.65 15.10
C GLU A 82 8.79 -4.58 15.56
N HIS A 83 10.04 -4.70 15.10
CA HIS A 83 11.04 -3.62 15.18
C HIS A 83 11.73 -3.41 13.84
N THR A 84 12.11 -2.18 13.58
CA THR A 84 13.05 -1.83 12.52
C THR A 84 14.46 -1.87 13.07
N ILE A 85 15.37 -2.58 12.39
CA ILE A 85 16.79 -2.62 12.74
C ILE A 85 17.63 -2.01 11.61
N LEU A 86 18.72 -1.34 11.98
CA LEU A 86 19.71 -0.84 11.05
C LEU A 86 20.98 -1.69 11.19
N LEU A 87 21.40 -2.31 10.08
CA LEU A 87 22.68 -3.00 9.97
C LEU A 87 23.75 -1.97 9.59
N ARG A 88 24.25 -1.25 10.59
CA ARG A 88 25.25 -0.20 10.39
C ARG A 88 26.63 -0.82 10.25
N PRO A 89 27.61 -0.11 9.63
CA PRO A 89 28.96 -0.63 9.49
C PRO A 89 29.61 -1.06 10.82
N THR A 90 29.29 -0.38 11.92
CA THR A 90 29.93 -0.57 13.23
C THR A 90 29.08 -1.32 14.25
N CYS A 91 27.77 -1.46 14.01
CA CYS A 91 26.86 -2.09 14.97
C CYS A 91 25.54 -2.50 14.33
N LYS A 92 24.81 -3.36 15.03
CA LYS A 92 23.38 -3.57 14.83
C LYS A 92 22.63 -2.63 15.76
N GLU A 93 21.75 -1.81 15.21
CA GLU A 93 20.94 -0.86 15.98
C GLU A 93 19.47 -1.25 15.87
N VAL A 94 18.76 -1.36 17.00
CA VAL A 94 17.30 -1.53 17.02
C VAL A 94 16.68 -0.14 17.11
N VAL A 95 16.51 0.52 15.96
CA VAL A 95 16.18 1.96 15.90
C VAL A 95 14.78 2.27 16.45
N SER A 96 13.88 1.28 16.48
CA SER A 96 12.53 1.44 17.04
C SER A 96 12.35 0.90 18.46
N ARG A 97 13.43 0.59 19.20
CA ARG A 97 13.35 0.12 20.60
C ARG A 97 12.87 1.26 21.53
N GLY A 98 11.91 0.96 22.40
CA GLY A 98 11.46 1.82 23.50
C GLY A 98 11.55 1.11 24.86
N ASP A 99 11.01 1.75 25.90
CA ASP A 99 10.90 1.17 27.26
C ASP A 99 9.71 0.19 27.38
N ASP A 100 8.86 0.14 26.37
CA ASP A 100 7.65 -0.68 26.31
C ASP A 100 7.91 -2.07 25.71
N TYR A 101 8.54 -2.17 24.54
CA TYR A 101 8.86 -3.45 23.89
C TYR A 101 9.98 -3.39 22.85
#